data_AF-Q0UBD6-F1
#
_entry.id   AF-Q0UBD6-F1
#
_cell.length_a   1.000
_cell.length_b   1.000
_cell.length_c   1.000
_cell.angle_alpha   90.00
_cell.angle_beta   90.00
_cell.angle_gamma   90.00
#
_symmetry.space_group_name_H-M   'P 1'
#
loop_
_entity.id
_entity.type
_entity.pdbx_description
1 polymer ?
#
loop_
_entity_poly.entity_id
_entity_poly.type
_entity_poly.pdbx_seq_one_letter_code
_entity_poly.pdbx_strand_id
1 'polypeptide(L)'
;MWPSSFLVPPESFQPSLESFQPKPPDRIRQEVLLKLRWSILGSLENISIQTGINEDGTEECQPFLAHPLAMESLAIPPVSRLQLDATDIAEAKHFRLVSKGYAYERLVIENEDRSPITIKDFVTQAHYYLSQHKDVLVHYRKNVGFSTLPPPGEAVGPGFAVYDPMKKHDLFFKHASSNAYSEDCRVSISTAMEGEGGKSAEAFWRSQRATATSIASYRASLQG
;
A
#
# COMPACT_ATOMS: atom_id res chain seq x y z
N MET A 1 33.75 -16.24 35.47
CA MET A 1 32.38 -15.85 35.82
C MET A 1 31.99 -14.67 34.94
N TRP A 2 31.16 -14.92 33.93
CA TRP A 2 30.54 -13.89 33.10
C TRP A 2 29.06 -13.83 33.49
N PRO A 3 28.45 -12.63 33.61
CA PRO A 3 27.06 -12.54 34.00
C PRO A 3 26.18 -13.04 32.85
N SER A 4 25.31 -14.00 33.14
CA SER A 4 24.21 -14.41 32.25
C SER A 4 23.30 -13.22 32.02
N SER A 5 23.49 -12.54 30.89
CA SER A 5 22.56 -11.53 30.40
C SER A 5 21.30 -12.24 29.94
N PHE A 6 20.18 -11.95 30.62
CA PHE A 6 18.85 -12.38 30.23
C PHE A 6 18.55 -11.84 28.82
N LEU A 7 18.41 -12.77 27.87
CA LEU A 7 17.79 -12.51 26.57
C LEU A 7 16.33 -12.18 26.83
N VAL A 8 16.00 -10.90 26.92
CA VAL A 8 14.62 -10.44 26.74
C VAL A 8 14.29 -10.73 25.28
N PRO A 9 13.33 -11.62 24.97
CA PRO A 9 12.94 -11.84 23.59
C PRO A 9 12.46 -10.50 23.01
N PRO A 10 12.83 -10.17 21.76
CA PRO A 10 12.35 -8.95 21.14
C PRO A 10 10.82 -8.97 21.19
N GLU A 11 10.24 -7.99 21.86
CA GLU A 11 8.80 -7.72 21.82
C GLU A 11 8.40 -7.74 20.35
N SER A 12 7.58 -8.73 19.99
CA SER A 12 7.07 -8.86 18.65
C SER A 12 6.32 -7.57 18.33
N PHE A 13 6.87 -6.77 17.42
CA PHE A 13 6.22 -5.59 16.90
C PHE A 13 5.03 -6.07 16.06
N GLN A 14 3.94 -6.42 16.75
CA GLN A 14 2.64 -6.58 16.13
C GLN A 14 2.15 -5.15 15.90
N PRO A 15 2.10 -4.65 14.65
CA PRO A 15 1.38 -3.41 14.40
C PRO A 15 -0.02 -3.62 14.96
N SER A 16 -0.39 -2.82 15.97
CA SER A 16 -1.67 -2.97 16.63
C SER A 16 -2.76 -2.85 15.56
N LEU A 17 -3.77 -3.73 15.61
CA LEU A 17 -4.95 -3.62 14.75
C LEU A 17 -5.60 -2.22 14.84
N GLU A 18 -5.33 -1.48 15.92
CA GLU A 18 -5.68 -0.08 16.11
C GLU A 18 -5.06 0.87 15.07
N SER A 19 -3.85 0.60 14.53
CA SER A 19 -3.28 1.41 13.44
C SER A 19 -4.03 1.27 12.12
N PHE A 20 -4.86 0.23 12.00
CA PHE A 20 -5.71 -0.02 10.83
C PHE A 20 -7.16 0.37 11.07
N GLN A 21 -7.51 0.90 12.26
CA GLN A 21 -8.83 1.47 12.45
C GLN A 21 -8.95 2.74 11.58
N PRO A 22 -9.93 2.81 10.68
CA PRO A 22 -10.12 3.99 9.84
C PRO A 22 -10.34 5.20 10.76
N LYS A 23 -9.40 6.15 10.76
CA LYS A 23 -9.55 7.41 11.50
C LYS A 23 -10.64 8.22 10.80
N PRO A 24 -11.78 8.49 11.46
CA PRO A 24 -12.87 9.19 10.80
C PRO A 24 -12.49 10.64 10.47
N PRO A 25 -12.96 11.17 9.32
CA PRO A 25 -13.57 10.44 8.22
C PRO A 25 -12.48 9.89 7.27
N ASP A 26 -12.34 8.57 7.19
CA ASP A 26 -11.64 7.96 6.07
C ASP A 26 -12.49 8.17 4.81
N ARG A 27 -12.07 9.12 3.97
CA ARG A 27 -12.86 9.57 2.82
C ARG A 27 -12.75 8.62 1.65
N ILE A 28 -11.64 7.90 1.49
CA ILE A 28 -11.42 7.06 0.32
C ILE A 28 -12.03 5.67 0.50
N ARG A 29 -12.40 5.01 -0.59
CA ARG A 29 -12.98 3.67 -0.59
C ARG A 29 -11.90 2.60 -0.47
N GLN A 30 -11.23 2.61 0.67
CA GLN A 30 -10.16 1.68 1.00
C GLN A 30 -10.63 0.22 0.96
N GLU A 31 -11.89 -0.05 1.32
CA GLU A 31 -12.50 -1.38 1.20
C GLU A 31 -12.56 -1.90 -0.24
N VAL A 32 -12.59 -1.03 -1.24
CA VAL A 32 -12.53 -1.43 -2.65
C VAL A 32 -11.08 -1.59 -3.09
N LEU A 33 -10.21 -0.64 -2.74
CA LEU A 33 -8.79 -0.69 -3.09
C LEU A 33 -8.10 -1.95 -2.55
N LEU A 34 -8.46 -2.39 -1.33
CA LEU A 34 -7.92 -3.60 -0.71
C LEU A 34 -8.41 -4.91 -1.36
N LYS A 35 -9.45 -4.87 -2.20
CA LYS A 35 -9.87 -6.04 -2.99
C LYS A 35 -9.07 -6.18 -4.30
N LEU A 36 -8.26 -5.18 -4.64
CA LEU A 36 -7.44 -5.22 -5.85
C LEU A 36 -6.20 -6.09 -5.61
N ARG A 37 -5.96 -7.03 -6.52
CA ARG A 37 -4.66 -7.68 -6.70
C ARG A 37 -3.80 -6.76 -7.57
N TRP A 38 -3.25 -5.72 -6.94
CA TRP A 38 -2.51 -4.66 -7.61
C TRP A 38 -1.01 -4.82 -7.41
N SER A 39 -0.35 -5.42 -8.41
CA SER A 39 1.11 -5.43 -8.53
C SER A 39 1.58 -4.11 -9.15
N ILE A 40 2.45 -3.39 -8.44
CA ILE A 40 3.01 -2.12 -8.89
C ILE A 40 4.00 -2.33 -10.04
N LEU A 41 4.74 -3.44 -10.05
CA LEU A 41 5.70 -3.73 -11.11
C LEU A 41 5.09 -4.46 -12.32
N GLY A 42 3.84 -4.90 -12.20
CA GLY A 42 3.09 -5.53 -13.27
C GLY A 42 2.52 -4.51 -14.27
N SER A 43 1.91 -5.00 -15.35
CA SER A 43 1.11 -4.16 -16.24
C SER A 43 -0.18 -3.72 -15.54
N LEU A 44 -0.67 -2.51 -15.84
CA LEU A 44 -1.98 -2.01 -15.41
C LEU A 44 -3.10 -3.00 -15.77
N GLU A 45 -3.00 -3.66 -16.93
CA GLU A 45 -4.02 -4.60 -17.43
C GLU A 45 -4.08 -5.90 -16.65
N ASN A 46 -3.05 -6.19 -15.85
CA ASN A 46 -3.00 -7.38 -15.00
C ASN A 46 -3.64 -7.12 -13.63
N ILE A 47 -4.06 -5.88 -13.33
CA ILE A 47 -4.78 -5.59 -12.09
C ILE A 47 -6.15 -6.28 -12.18
N SER A 48 -6.41 -7.14 -11.20
CA SER A 48 -7.70 -7.79 -11.03
C SER A 48 -8.33 -7.37 -9.71
N ILE A 49 -9.64 -7.52 -9.63
CA ILE A 49 -10.44 -7.29 -8.43
C ILE A 49 -11.08 -8.59 -8.00
N GLN A 50 -11.03 -8.89 -6.71
CA GLN A 50 -11.72 -10.04 -6.14
C GLN A 50 -13.23 -9.76 -6.04
N THR A 51 -14.04 -10.59 -6.69
CA THR A 51 -15.50 -10.48 -6.75
C THR A 51 -16.20 -11.47 -5.83
N GLY A 52 -15.55 -12.59 -5.53
CA GLY A 52 -16.14 -13.66 -4.76
C GLY A 52 -15.14 -14.74 -4.37
N ILE A 53 -15.66 -15.82 -3.80
CA ILE A 53 -14.95 -17.07 -3.56
C ILE A 53 -15.77 -18.15 -4.27
N ASN A 54 -15.12 -18.92 -5.13
CA ASN A 54 -15.71 -20.04 -5.84
C ASN A 54 -16.10 -21.17 -4.86
N GLU A 55 -16.91 -22.11 -5.33
CA GLU A 55 -17.34 -23.28 -4.53
C GLU A 55 -16.16 -24.14 -4.04
N ASP A 56 -15.07 -24.17 -4.80
CA ASP A 56 -13.83 -24.88 -4.47
C ASP A 56 -12.92 -24.11 -3.49
N GLY A 57 -13.34 -22.92 -3.05
CA GLY A 57 -12.59 -22.05 -2.15
C GLY A 57 -11.52 -21.19 -2.84
N THR A 58 -11.41 -21.24 -4.17
CA THR A 58 -10.52 -20.37 -4.94
C THR A 58 -11.11 -18.97 -5.09
N GLU A 59 -10.26 -17.97 -5.31
CA GLU A 59 -10.73 -16.60 -5.51
C GLU A 59 -11.29 -16.43 -6.91
N GLU A 60 -12.50 -15.88 -6.98
CA GLU A 60 -13.03 -15.35 -8.22
C GLU A 60 -12.48 -13.93 -8.41
N CYS A 61 -11.72 -13.76 -9.50
CA CYS A 61 -11.08 -12.51 -9.86
C CYS A 61 -11.49 -12.11 -11.27
N GLN A 62 -11.76 -10.82 -11.46
CA GLN A 62 -12.08 -10.25 -12.77
C GLN A 62 -11.12 -9.10 -13.10
N PRO A 63 -10.86 -8.81 -14.38
CA PRO A 63 -10.06 -7.65 -14.77
C PRO A 63 -10.65 -6.35 -14.20
N PHE A 64 -9.83 -5.60 -13.46
CA PHE A 64 -10.33 -4.43 -12.72
C PHE A 64 -10.88 -3.35 -13.65
N LEU A 65 -10.19 -3.04 -14.76
CA LEU A 65 -10.60 -1.94 -15.66
C LEU A 65 -11.95 -2.18 -16.36
N ALA A 66 -12.41 -3.43 -16.42
CA ALA A 66 -13.72 -3.80 -16.96
C ALA A 66 -14.81 -3.92 -15.88
N HIS A 67 -14.44 -3.84 -14.60
CA HIS A 67 -15.37 -4.06 -13.48
C HIS A 67 -16.16 -2.78 -13.16
N PRO A 68 -17.48 -2.85 -12.87
CA PRO A 68 -18.31 -1.66 -12.58
C PRO A 68 -17.77 -0.76 -11.45
N LEU A 69 -17.20 -1.36 -10.39
CA LEU A 69 -16.57 -0.61 -9.29
C LEU A 69 -15.46 0.35 -9.76
N ALA A 70 -14.83 0.10 -10.91
CA ALA A 70 -13.80 1.01 -11.43
C ALA A 70 -14.37 2.40 -11.75
N MET A 71 -15.64 2.49 -12.12
CA MET A 71 -16.32 3.74 -12.45
C MET A 71 -16.96 4.44 -11.25
N GLU A 72 -16.93 3.83 -10.06
CA GLU A 72 -17.48 4.44 -8.85
C GLU A 72 -16.52 5.51 -8.30
N SER A 73 -17.07 6.47 -7.57
CA SER A 73 -16.29 7.51 -6.89
C SER A 73 -15.26 6.89 -5.94
N LEU A 74 -14.03 7.38 -6.01
CA LEU A 74 -12.95 7.00 -5.09
C LEU A 74 -13.29 7.37 -3.64
N ALA A 75 -14.03 8.46 -3.43
CA ALA A 75 -14.25 9.03 -2.11
C ALA A 75 -15.72 9.28 -1.76
N ILE A 76 -16.00 9.32 -0.46
CA ILE A 76 -17.29 9.65 0.15
C ILE A 76 -17.04 10.72 1.23
N PRO A 77 -17.54 11.97 1.07
CA PRO A 77 -18.18 12.49 -0.14
C PRO A 77 -17.20 12.59 -1.33
N PRO A 78 -17.69 12.54 -2.58
CA PRO A 78 -16.87 12.60 -3.79
C PRO A 78 -15.92 13.80 -3.84
N VAL A 79 -14.78 13.62 -4.51
CA VAL A 79 -13.77 14.66 -4.73
C VAL A 79 -13.38 14.70 -6.19
N SER A 80 -13.19 15.90 -6.76
CA SER A 80 -12.71 16.08 -8.14
C SER A 80 -11.21 16.30 -8.24
N ARG A 81 -10.54 16.51 -7.09
CA ARG A 81 -9.11 16.78 -6.99
C ARG A 81 -8.53 16.13 -5.73
N LEU A 82 -7.35 15.51 -5.86
CA LEU A 82 -6.57 15.02 -4.72
C LEU A 82 -5.07 15.11 -4.97
N GLN A 83 -4.31 15.17 -3.88
CA GLN A 83 -2.85 15.04 -3.87
C GLN A 83 -2.48 13.64 -3.37
N LEU A 84 -1.72 12.91 -4.16
CA LEU A 84 -1.19 11.60 -3.81
C LEU A 84 0.26 11.72 -3.33
N ASP A 85 0.49 11.23 -2.12
CA ASP A 85 1.80 11.06 -1.49
C ASP A 85 2.17 9.58 -1.46
N ALA A 86 3.32 9.19 -1.99
CA ALA A 86 3.86 7.84 -1.78
C ALA A 86 4.68 7.83 -0.48
N THR A 87 4.09 7.28 0.59
CA THR A 87 4.70 7.21 1.93
C THR A 87 6.11 6.64 1.85
N ASP A 88 6.27 5.56 1.11
CA ASP A 88 7.53 4.83 0.94
C ASP A 88 8.64 5.70 0.32
N ILE A 89 8.30 6.55 -0.65
CA ILE A 89 9.27 7.46 -1.29
C ILE A 89 9.62 8.61 -0.34
N ALA A 90 8.61 9.16 0.36
CA ALA A 90 8.81 10.21 1.35
C ALA A 90 9.72 9.71 2.50
N GLU A 91 9.52 8.48 2.96
CA GLU A 91 10.36 7.84 3.98
C GLU A 91 11.76 7.54 3.45
N ALA A 92 11.90 7.01 2.22
CA ALA A 92 13.21 6.83 1.59
C ALA A 92 14.02 8.13 1.57
N LYS A 93 13.37 9.25 1.26
CA LYS A 93 13.98 10.58 1.32
C LYS A 93 14.37 10.98 2.75
N HIS A 94 13.47 10.79 3.71
CA HIS A 94 13.72 11.10 5.12
C HIS A 94 14.94 10.35 5.66
N PHE A 95 15.05 9.06 5.35
CA PHE A 95 16.16 8.19 5.78
C PHE A 95 17.41 8.28 4.88
N ARG A 96 17.45 9.23 3.94
CA ARG A 96 18.59 9.45 3.02
C ARG A 96 18.96 8.21 2.18
N LEU A 97 17.95 7.40 1.84
CA LEU A 97 18.04 6.23 0.95
C LEU A 97 17.92 6.61 -0.54
N VAL A 98 17.89 7.90 -0.85
CA VAL A 98 17.86 8.45 -2.21
C VAL A 98 19.05 9.38 -2.42
N SER A 99 19.41 9.65 -3.67
CA SER A 99 20.51 10.54 -4.01
C SER A 99 20.30 11.95 -3.45
N LYS A 100 21.40 12.61 -3.09
CA LYS A 100 21.37 14.01 -2.67
C LYS A 100 20.83 14.85 -3.83
N GLY A 101 19.71 15.55 -3.59
CA GLY A 101 19.02 16.34 -4.62
C GLY A 101 17.80 15.67 -5.24
N TYR A 102 17.44 14.45 -4.82
CA TYR A 102 16.19 13.81 -5.24
C TYR A 102 14.97 14.69 -4.89
N ALA A 103 14.33 15.22 -5.94
CA ALA A 103 13.11 15.98 -5.83
C ALA A 103 11.95 14.99 -5.64
N TYR A 104 11.31 15.06 -4.48
CA TYR A 104 10.10 14.28 -4.23
C TYR A 104 8.92 15.17 -4.62
N GLU A 105 8.23 14.78 -5.67
CA GLU A 105 7.07 15.48 -6.19
C GLU A 105 5.83 14.64 -5.93
N ARG A 106 4.79 15.30 -5.42
CA ARG A 106 3.48 14.68 -5.22
C ARG A 106 2.77 14.60 -6.55
N LEU A 107 2.02 13.52 -6.76
CA LEU A 107 1.12 13.44 -7.90
C LEU A 107 -0.17 14.21 -7.57
N VAL A 108 -0.61 15.07 -8.49
CA VAL A 108 -1.95 15.68 -8.43
C VAL A 108 -2.84 14.92 -9.40
N ILE A 109 -3.96 14.41 -8.91
CA ILE A 109 -5.01 13.78 -9.71
C ILE A 109 -6.20 14.74 -9.68
N GLU A 110 -6.62 15.20 -10.85
CA GLU A 110 -7.67 16.22 -10.98
C GLU A 110 -8.48 15.98 -12.26
N ASN A 111 -9.81 16.01 -12.12
CA ASN A 111 -10.73 16.02 -13.26
C ASN A 111 -11.14 17.48 -13.53
N GLU A 112 -10.73 18.02 -14.68
CA GLU A 112 -10.94 19.43 -15.06
C GLU A 112 -12.42 19.82 -15.14
N ASP A 113 -13.29 18.87 -15.50
CA ASP A 113 -14.74 19.03 -15.57
C ASP A 113 -15.43 19.01 -14.20
N ARG A 114 -14.63 18.93 -13.12
CA ARG A 114 -15.08 18.80 -11.72
C ARG A 114 -15.89 17.54 -11.43
N SER A 115 -15.87 16.55 -12.32
CA SER A 115 -16.45 15.24 -12.04
C SER A 115 -15.70 14.55 -10.88
N PRO A 116 -16.37 13.65 -10.14
CA PRO A 116 -15.69 12.82 -9.15
C PRO A 116 -14.54 12.01 -9.75
N ILE A 117 -13.41 11.97 -9.05
CA ILE A 117 -12.32 11.03 -9.33
C ILE A 117 -12.85 9.62 -9.12
N THR A 118 -12.81 8.81 -10.16
CA THR A 118 -13.20 7.41 -10.07
C THR A 118 -12.09 6.55 -9.47
N ILE A 119 -12.42 5.34 -9.02
CA ILE A 119 -11.41 4.37 -8.57
C ILE A 119 -10.45 4.04 -9.71
N LYS A 120 -10.94 3.98 -10.96
CA LYS A 120 -10.13 3.80 -12.17
C LYS A 120 -9.11 4.92 -12.33
N ASP A 121 -9.55 6.18 -12.30
CA ASP A 121 -8.66 7.34 -12.47
C ASP A 121 -7.52 7.31 -11.45
N PHE A 122 -7.86 7.01 -10.20
CA PHE A 122 -6.90 6.87 -9.12
C PHE A 122 -5.89 5.75 -9.38
N VAL A 123 -6.37 4.52 -9.63
CA VAL A 123 -5.50 3.35 -9.80
C VAL A 123 -4.60 3.54 -11.02
N THR A 124 -5.12 4.04 -12.14
CA THR A 124 -4.34 4.27 -13.37
C THR A 124 -3.22 5.29 -13.13
N GLN A 125 -3.54 6.46 -12.58
CA GLN A 125 -2.56 7.52 -12.38
C GLN A 125 -1.54 7.17 -11.28
N ALA A 126 -2.01 6.59 -10.17
CA ALA A 126 -1.14 6.12 -9.09
C ALA A 126 -0.23 4.98 -9.56
N HIS A 127 -0.73 4.03 -10.37
CA HIS A 127 0.08 2.94 -10.91
C HIS A 127 1.20 3.49 -11.79
N TYR A 128 0.89 4.40 -12.71
CA TYR A 128 1.89 5.03 -13.57
C TYR A 128 2.96 5.76 -12.73
N TYR A 129 2.53 6.58 -11.77
CA TYR A 129 3.43 7.31 -10.89
C TYR A 129 4.34 6.38 -10.07
N LEU A 130 3.78 5.37 -9.40
CA LEU A 130 4.57 4.42 -8.61
C LEU A 130 5.55 3.61 -9.48
N SER A 131 5.14 3.25 -10.70
CA SER A 131 6.00 2.55 -11.67
C SER A 131 7.18 3.39 -12.13
N GLN A 132 7.02 4.71 -12.27
CA GLN A 132 8.14 5.63 -12.56
C GLN A 132 9.15 5.70 -11.41
N HIS A 133 8.71 5.43 -10.18
CA HIS A 133 9.54 5.48 -8.98
C HIS A 133 9.93 4.09 -8.43
N LYS A 134 9.76 3.02 -9.22
CA LYS A 134 9.95 1.64 -8.79
C LYS A 134 11.31 1.36 -8.15
N ASP A 135 12.39 1.95 -8.67
CA ASP A 135 13.74 1.68 -8.16
C ASP A 135 13.92 2.23 -6.73
N VAL A 136 13.34 3.41 -6.45
CA VAL A 136 13.32 4.00 -5.12
C VAL A 136 12.47 3.17 -4.17
N LEU A 137 11.29 2.71 -4.61
CA LEU A 137 10.41 1.87 -3.81
C LEU A 137 11.07 0.53 -3.45
N VAL A 138 11.69 -0.15 -4.43
CA VAL A 138 12.42 -1.41 -4.21
C VAL A 138 13.60 -1.17 -3.27
N HIS A 139 14.38 -0.11 -3.49
CA HIS A 139 15.52 0.21 -2.63
C HIS A 139 15.07 0.49 -1.20
N TYR A 140 14.02 1.30 -1.02
CA TYR A 140 13.43 1.57 0.29
C TYR A 140 13.00 0.29 1.00
N ARG A 141 12.19 -0.53 0.33
CA ARG A 141 11.63 -1.76 0.92
C ARG A 141 12.68 -2.81 1.27
N LYS A 142 13.79 -2.84 0.54
CA LYS A 142 14.95 -3.69 0.88
C LYS A 142 15.73 -3.20 2.09
N ASN A 143 15.62 -1.92 2.46
CA ASN A 143 16.41 -1.29 3.52
C ASN A 143 15.56 -0.77 4.70
N VAL A 144 14.23 -0.85 4.62
CA VAL A 144 13.34 -0.51 5.73
C VAL A 144 13.34 -1.64 6.76
N GLY A 145 13.46 -1.31 8.05
CA GLY A 145 13.53 -2.28 9.15
C GLY A 145 14.95 -2.55 9.67
N PHE A 146 15.98 -1.92 9.11
CA PHE A 146 17.32 -1.93 9.68
C PHE A 146 17.46 -0.80 10.71
N SER A 147 17.73 -1.15 11.97
CA SER A 147 17.97 -0.18 13.06
C SER A 147 19.25 0.65 12.84
N THR A 148 20.11 0.22 11.93
CA THR A 148 21.32 0.93 11.48
C THR A 148 21.36 0.90 9.96
N LEU A 149 21.34 2.09 9.33
CA LEU A 149 21.57 2.22 7.89
C LEU A 149 22.91 1.55 7.54
N PRO A 150 22.96 0.61 6.59
CA PRO A 150 24.24 0.08 6.13
C PRO A 150 25.05 1.22 5.49
N PRO A 151 26.40 1.17 5.56
CA PRO A 151 27.25 2.12 4.87
C PRO A 151 26.90 2.19 3.37
N PRO A 152 27.05 3.36 2.72
CA PRO A 152 26.82 3.48 1.28
C PRO A 152 27.67 2.47 0.51
N GLY A 153 27.04 1.55 -0.23
CA GLY A 153 27.72 0.59 -1.10
C GLY A 153 27.81 -0.84 -0.58
N GLU A 154 27.34 -1.14 0.64
CA GLU A 154 27.32 -2.51 1.17
C GLU A 154 25.88 -3.04 1.29
N ALA A 155 25.55 -4.07 0.49
CA ALA A 155 24.34 -4.86 0.71
C ALA A 155 24.61 -5.84 1.84
N VAL A 156 24.02 -5.62 3.01
CA VAL A 156 24.13 -6.54 4.15
C VAL A 156 22.83 -7.34 4.26
N GLY A 157 22.98 -8.67 4.26
CA GLY A 157 21.90 -9.63 4.42
C GLY A 157 21.13 -9.48 5.75
N PRO A 158 19.98 -10.15 5.89
CA PRO A 158 18.87 -9.59 6.64
C PRO A 158 18.83 -10.00 8.12
N GLY A 159 18.61 -9.03 8.99
CA GLY A 159 18.06 -9.26 10.32
C GLY A 159 16.54 -9.17 10.25
N PHE A 160 15.85 -10.28 10.55
CA PHE A 160 14.39 -10.43 10.77
C PHE A 160 13.45 -10.66 9.58
N ALA A 161 13.94 -10.68 8.35
CA ALA A 161 13.25 -11.34 7.25
C ALA A 161 14.25 -12.26 6.58
N VAL A 162 13.94 -13.53 6.32
CA VAL A 162 14.76 -14.31 5.39
C VAL A 162 14.46 -13.76 3.99
N TYR A 163 15.02 -12.58 3.70
CA TYR A 163 15.06 -12.02 2.36
C TYR A 163 15.93 -12.95 1.55
N ASP A 164 15.34 -13.59 0.55
CA ASP A 164 16.09 -14.15 -0.55
C ASP A 164 16.27 -13.00 -1.56
N PRO A 165 17.42 -12.31 -1.58
CA PRO A 165 17.67 -11.19 -2.49
C PRO A 165 17.64 -11.61 -3.97
N MET A 166 17.47 -12.90 -4.28
CA MET A 166 17.52 -13.45 -5.63
C MET A 166 16.15 -13.81 -6.23
N LYS A 167 15.03 -13.64 -5.50
CA LYS A 167 13.69 -13.82 -6.07
C LYS A 167 13.10 -12.51 -6.55
N LYS A 168 12.37 -12.61 -7.66
CA LYS A 168 11.57 -11.55 -8.28
C LYS A 168 10.89 -10.70 -7.20
N HIS A 169 11.29 -9.44 -7.08
CA HIS A 169 10.73 -8.54 -6.07
C HIS A 169 9.40 -8.00 -6.56
N ASP A 170 8.30 -8.71 -6.30
CA ASP A 170 6.99 -8.15 -6.59
C ASP A 170 6.64 -7.10 -5.51
N LEU A 171 6.24 -5.91 -5.97
CA LEU A 171 5.69 -4.85 -5.12
C LEU A 171 4.18 -4.83 -5.27
N PHE A 172 3.49 -4.72 -4.15
CA PHE A 172 2.04 -4.75 -4.06
C PHE A 172 1.51 -3.46 -3.46
N PHE A 173 0.32 -3.03 -3.86
CA PHE A 173 -0.44 -2.04 -3.11
C PHE A 173 -0.77 -2.58 -1.71
N LYS A 174 -0.39 -1.84 -0.65
CA LYS A 174 -0.66 -2.21 0.75
C LYS A 174 -1.86 -1.49 1.31
N HIS A 175 -1.84 -0.17 1.31
CA HIS A 175 -3.01 0.60 1.70
C HIS A 175 -2.91 2.02 1.17
N ALA A 176 -4.04 2.69 1.15
CA ALA A 176 -4.11 4.14 1.07
C ALA A 176 -4.81 4.66 2.33
N SER A 177 -4.45 5.86 2.73
CA SER A 177 -5.13 6.59 3.80
C SER A 177 -5.37 8.01 3.33
N SER A 178 -6.50 8.58 3.73
CA SER A 178 -6.85 9.96 3.37
C SER A 178 -6.81 10.85 4.60
N ASN A 179 -6.29 12.06 4.41
CA ASN A 179 -6.42 13.16 5.34
C ASN A 179 -7.24 14.25 4.66
N ALA A 180 -8.39 14.56 5.25
CA ALA A 180 -9.25 15.63 4.77
C ALA A 180 -8.77 16.96 5.35
N TYR A 181 -8.42 17.89 4.47
CA TYR A 181 -8.29 19.31 4.82
C TYR A 181 -9.51 20.05 4.26
N SER A 182 -9.78 21.27 4.74
CA SER A 182 -11.01 22.02 4.44
C SER A 182 -11.29 22.18 2.94
N GLU A 183 -10.26 22.19 2.10
CA GLU A 183 -10.37 22.37 0.64
C GLU A 183 -9.60 21.33 -0.18
N ASP A 184 -8.87 20.42 0.47
CA ASP A 184 -7.97 19.47 -0.20
C ASP A 184 -8.12 18.04 0.35
N CYS A 185 -8.14 17.06 -0.56
CA CYS A 185 -8.00 15.65 -0.23
C CYS A 185 -6.55 15.22 -0.43
N ARG A 186 -5.85 14.86 0.65
CA ARG A 186 -4.52 14.26 0.56
C ARG A 186 -4.62 12.77 0.82
N VAL A 187 -4.11 11.98 -0.11
CA VAL A 187 -4.06 10.52 -0.03
C VAL A 187 -2.61 10.10 0.10
N SER A 188 -2.30 9.32 1.13
CA SER A 188 -1.01 8.66 1.26
C SER A 188 -1.14 7.20 0.85
N ILE A 189 -0.31 6.75 -0.10
CA ILE A 189 -0.25 5.36 -0.57
C ILE A 189 1.03 4.69 -0.06
N SER A 190 0.90 3.45 0.40
CA SER A 190 2.03 2.62 0.82
C SER A 190 2.02 1.30 0.06
N THR A 191 3.21 0.76 -0.18
CA THR A 191 3.39 -0.54 -0.85
C THR A 191 3.72 -1.65 0.16
N ALA A 192 3.78 -2.88 -0.31
CA ALA A 192 4.36 -4.01 0.39
C ALA A 192 5.28 -4.75 -0.58
N MET A 193 6.33 -5.38 -0.07
CA MET A 193 7.16 -6.29 -0.87
C MET A 193 6.79 -7.74 -0.55
N GLU A 194 6.83 -8.62 -1.55
CA GLU A 194 6.70 -10.06 -1.30
C GLU A 194 7.72 -10.54 -0.25
N GLY A 195 7.26 -11.33 0.73
CA GLY A 195 8.08 -11.78 1.86
C GLY A 195 8.07 -10.82 3.05
N GLU A 196 7.51 -9.61 2.94
CA GLU A 196 7.35 -8.68 4.07
C GLU A 196 6.57 -9.37 5.20
N GLY A 197 7.16 -9.42 6.41
CA GLY A 197 6.60 -10.13 7.56
C GLY A 197 6.50 -11.65 7.39
N GLY A 198 7.30 -12.26 6.51
CA GLY A 198 7.30 -13.70 6.23
C GLY A 198 6.07 -14.19 5.45
N LYS A 199 5.32 -13.28 4.82
CA LYS A 199 4.10 -13.61 4.05
C LYS A 199 4.42 -13.85 2.58
N SER A 200 3.88 -14.93 2.02
CA SER A 200 3.79 -15.08 0.56
C SER A 200 2.82 -14.06 -0.04
N ALA A 201 2.89 -13.83 -1.36
CA ALA A 201 1.93 -12.97 -2.06
C ALA A 201 0.47 -13.37 -1.79
N GLU A 202 0.15 -14.67 -1.85
CA GLU A 202 -1.21 -15.16 -1.58
C GLU A 202 -1.65 -14.95 -0.12
N ALA A 203 -0.74 -15.11 0.85
CA ALA A 203 -1.03 -14.80 2.24
C ALA A 203 -1.26 -13.30 2.46
N PHE A 204 -0.51 -12.46 1.75
CA PHE A 204 -0.70 -11.01 1.75
C PHE A 204 -2.09 -10.64 1.22
N TRP A 205 -2.47 -11.12 0.02
CA TRP A 205 -3.79 -10.84 -0.56
C TRP A 205 -4.94 -11.35 0.30
N ARG A 206 -4.78 -12.51 0.95
CA ARG A 206 -5.76 -13.01 1.92
C ARG A 206 -5.95 -12.05 3.10
N SER A 207 -4.87 -11.48 3.62
CA SER A 207 -4.97 -10.49 4.70
C SER A 207 -5.64 -9.19 4.24
N GLN A 208 -5.35 -8.72 3.02
CA GLN A 208 -5.98 -7.52 2.44
C GLN A 208 -7.50 -7.68 2.34
N ARG A 209 -7.98 -8.85 1.92
CA ARG A 209 -9.42 -9.15 1.87
C ARG A 209 -10.08 -9.15 3.23
N ALA A 210 -9.45 -9.78 4.22
CA ALA A 210 -9.99 -9.78 5.58
C ALA A 210 -10.16 -8.35 6.09
N THR A 211 -9.15 -7.49 5.87
CA THR A 211 -9.22 -6.06 6.19
C THR A 211 -10.31 -5.34 5.39
N ALA A 212 -10.44 -5.61 4.09
CA ALA A 212 -11.48 -5.02 3.25
C ALA A 212 -12.88 -5.32 3.79
N THR A 213 -13.15 -6.57 4.16
CA THR A 213 -14.42 -6.99 4.77
C THR A 213 -14.66 -6.29 6.09
N SER A 214 -13.65 -6.21 6.97
CA SER A 214 -13.78 -5.50 8.25
C SER A 214 -14.11 -4.01 8.06
N ILE A 215 -13.46 -3.32 7.11
CA ILE A 215 -13.75 -1.91 6.81
C ILE A 215 -15.17 -1.75 6.26
N ALA A 216 -15.59 -2.62 5.35
CA ALA A 216 -16.94 -2.58 4.78
C ALA A 216 -18.02 -2.78 5.86
N SER A 217 -17.85 -3.78 6.74
CA SER A 217 -18.78 -4.03 7.86
C SER A 217 -18.84 -2.87 8.84
N TYR A 218 -17.67 -2.28 9.16
CA TYR A 218 -17.61 -1.11 10.02
C TYR A 218 -18.36 0.08 9.42
N ARG A 219 -18.16 0.38 8.12
CA ARG A 219 -18.88 1.46 7.42
C ARG A 219 -20.39 1.23 7.39
N ALA A 220 -20.84 -0.01 7.14
CA ALA A 220 -22.26 -0.35 7.15
C ALA A 220 -22.88 -0.10 8.55
N SER A 221 -22.15 -0.40 9.63
CA SER A 221 -22.62 -0.17 10.99
C SER A 221 -22.75 1.31 11.39
N LEU A 222 -22.06 2.22 10.69
CA LEU A 222 -22.19 3.67 10.92
C LEU A 222 -23.39 4.29 10.18
N GLN A 223 -24.02 3.56 9.26
CA GLN A 223 -25.13 4.04 8.43
C GLN A 223 -26.52 3.59 8.93
N GLY A 224 -26.57 2.62 9.86
CA GLY A 224 -27.81 2.11 10.47
C GLY A 224 -28.02 2.68 11.85
#